data_AF-A0A2A4E689-F1
#
_entry.id   AF-A0A2A4E689-F1
#
_cell.length_a   1.000
_cell.length_b   1.000
_cell.length_c   1.000
_cell.angle_alpha   90.00
_cell.angle_beta   90.00
_cell.angle_gamma   90.00
#
_symmetry.space_group_name_H-M   'P 1'
#
loop_
_entity.id
_entity.type
_entity.pdbx_description
1 polymer ?
#
loop_
_entity_poly.entity_id
_entity_poly.type
_entity_poly.pdbx_seq_one_letter_code
_entity_poly.pdbx_strand_id
1 'polypeptide(L)'
;MRASLDTRSTRAERRAARRRAHHLVTADENSLAELEAFLATLPLCASGRIFIEVAQTSHIGVIDAPGRMTVTWLARDRRSGAPGTGRSCAPGQALARATCAWADEMLCDIEDETHITLLGGYLGTADIVEHLTGTLEVDAHRIHAPERFGLLPSDR
;
A
#
# COMPACT_ATOMS: atom_id res chain seq x y z
N MET A 1 30.07 20.39 -27.37
CA MET A 1 28.76 19.90 -26.87
C MET A 1 28.80 19.97 -25.35
N ARG A 2 28.27 21.06 -24.77
CA ARG A 2 28.34 21.34 -23.32
C ARG A 2 27.20 20.59 -22.63
N ALA A 3 27.53 19.60 -21.81
CA ALA A 3 26.59 19.05 -20.83
C ALA A 3 26.40 20.10 -19.73
N SER A 4 25.22 20.73 -19.68
CA SER A 4 24.83 21.58 -18.56
C SER A 4 24.26 20.69 -17.45
N LEU A 5 25.14 20.19 -16.58
CA LEU A 5 24.76 19.61 -15.30
C LEU A 5 24.62 20.76 -14.30
N ASP A 6 23.46 21.43 -14.31
CA ASP A 6 23.13 22.33 -13.21
C ASP A 6 21.71 22.04 -12.74
N THR A 7 21.61 21.19 -11.73
CA THR A 7 20.38 21.07 -10.93
C THR A 7 20.80 20.98 -9.47
N ARG A 8 21.33 22.09 -8.95
CA ARG A 8 21.40 22.29 -7.50
C ARG A 8 19.99 22.53 -6.98
N SER A 9 19.22 21.44 -6.82
CA SER A 9 17.92 21.52 -6.17
C SER A 9 18.10 21.93 -4.71
N THR A 10 17.21 22.78 -4.23
CA THR A 10 17.25 23.27 -2.85
C THR A 10 16.99 22.13 -1.86
N ARG A 11 17.43 22.27 -0.60
CA ARG A 11 17.13 21.28 0.44
C ARG A 11 15.61 21.08 0.63
N ALA A 12 14.83 22.13 0.38
CA ALA A 12 13.37 22.10 0.39
C ALA A 12 12.81 21.24 -0.75
N GLU A 13 13.26 21.43 -1.98
CA GLU A 13 12.86 20.61 -3.14
C GLU A 13 13.20 19.13 -2.95
N ARG A 14 14.39 18.82 -2.45
CA ARG A 14 14.78 17.42 -2.16
C ARG A 14 14.00 16.82 -1.00
N ARG A 15 13.43 17.63 -0.11
CA ARG A 15 12.56 17.17 0.97
C ARG A 15 11.15 16.94 0.44
N ALA A 16 10.62 17.84 -0.40
CA ALA A 16 9.34 17.67 -1.08
C ALA A 16 9.36 16.43 -2.00
N ALA A 17 10.40 16.23 -2.79
CA ALA A 17 10.55 15.04 -3.63
C ALA A 17 10.64 13.73 -2.84
N ARG A 18 11.21 13.77 -1.61
CA ARG A 18 11.20 12.61 -0.71
C ARG A 18 9.83 12.34 -0.10
N ARG A 19 9.08 13.40 0.24
CA ARG A 19 7.69 13.28 0.72
C ARG A 19 6.76 12.70 -0.34
N ARG A 20 6.94 13.09 -1.60
CA ARG A 20 6.21 12.55 -2.78
C ARG A 20 6.58 11.10 -3.15
N ALA A 21 7.57 10.51 -2.49
CA ALA A 21 8.00 9.13 -2.75
C ALA A 21 7.53 8.17 -1.63
N HIS A 22 6.44 8.51 -0.95
CA HIS A 22 5.86 7.70 0.10
C HIS A 22 4.75 6.80 -0.46
N HIS A 23 4.84 5.50 -0.21
CA HIS A 23 3.95 4.48 -0.78
C HIS A 23 3.31 3.63 0.32
N LEU A 24 2.01 3.37 0.15
CA LEU A 24 1.27 2.33 0.87
C LEU A 24 0.86 1.27 -0.14
N VAL A 25 1.41 0.07 -0.01
CA VAL A 25 1.18 -1.03 -0.95
C VAL A 25 0.55 -2.21 -0.22
N THR A 26 -0.46 -2.83 -0.83
CA THR A 26 -1.04 -4.06 -0.32
C THR A 26 -0.96 -5.17 -1.36
N ALA A 27 -0.81 -6.42 -0.89
CA ALA A 27 -0.80 -7.61 -1.72
C ALA A 27 -1.33 -8.81 -0.92
N ASP A 28 -1.56 -9.91 -1.62
CA ASP A 28 -1.95 -11.21 -1.08
C ASP A 28 -1.16 -12.35 -1.75
N GLU A 29 -1.46 -13.59 -1.36
CA GLU A 29 -0.80 -14.79 -1.89
C GLU A 29 -0.87 -14.94 -3.43
N ASN A 30 -1.81 -14.26 -4.10
CA ASN A 30 -2.03 -14.38 -5.55
C ASN A 30 -1.38 -13.23 -6.33
N SER A 31 -0.92 -12.19 -5.65
CA SER A 31 -0.41 -10.95 -6.25
C SER A 31 1.07 -10.70 -5.98
N LEU A 32 1.80 -11.70 -5.44
CA LEU A 32 3.24 -11.56 -5.12
C LEU A 32 4.09 -11.20 -6.34
N ALA A 33 3.84 -11.81 -7.50
CA ALA A 33 4.59 -11.50 -8.72
C ALA A 33 4.30 -10.07 -9.23
N GLU A 34 3.05 -9.63 -9.11
CA GLU A 34 2.64 -8.26 -9.46
C GLU A 34 3.26 -7.24 -8.50
N LEU A 35 3.31 -7.57 -7.20
CA LEU A 35 3.98 -6.77 -6.19
C LEU A 35 5.46 -6.60 -6.50
N GLU A 36 6.20 -7.69 -6.76
CA GLU A 36 7.63 -7.60 -7.07
C GLU A 36 7.89 -6.79 -8.35
N ALA A 37 7.07 -6.99 -9.39
CA ALA A 37 7.15 -6.21 -10.62
C ALA A 37 6.92 -4.72 -10.34
N PHE A 38 5.92 -4.37 -9.53
CA PHE A 38 5.66 -2.98 -9.12
C PHE A 38 6.84 -2.39 -8.34
N LEU A 39 7.34 -3.09 -7.32
CA LEU A 39 8.45 -2.61 -6.48
C LEU A 39 9.73 -2.37 -7.28
N ALA A 40 9.99 -3.18 -8.31
CA ALA A 40 11.12 -3.01 -9.21
C ALA A 40 11.06 -1.72 -10.04
N THR A 41 9.88 -1.11 -10.19
CA THR A 41 9.72 0.19 -10.88
C THR A 41 9.95 1.39 -9.97
N LEU A 42 9.96 1.19 -8.65
CA LEU A 42 10.06 2.27 -7.69
C LEU A 42 11.48 2.86 -7.64
N PRO A 43 11.63 4.17 -7.43
CA PRO A 43 12.94 4.79 -7.24
C PRO A 43 13.60 4.28 -5.95
N LEU A 44 14.93 4.30 -5.90
CA LEU A 44 15.71 3.87 -4.72
C LEU A 44 15.40 4.67 -3.43
N CYS A 45 14.84 5.87 -3.58
CA CYS A 45 14.42 6.70 -2.46
C CYS A 45 12.98 6.49 -2.03
N ALA A 46 12.23 5.60 -2.69
CA ALA A 46 10.88 5.22 -2.30
C ALA A 46 10.88 4.73 -0.85
N SER A 47 9.85 5.14 -0.12
CA SER A 47 9.68 4.86 1.29
C SER A 47 8.23 4.48 1.57
N GLY A 48 7.98 3.80 2.68
CA GLY A 48 6.63 3.54 3.16
C GLY A 48 6.39 2.10 3.59
N ARG A 49 5.17 1.60 3.39
CA ARG A 49 4.70 0.33 3.95
C ARG A 49 4.16 -0.60 2.89
N ILE A 50 4.45 -1.89 3.08
CA ILE A 50 3.93 -2.98 2.26
C ILE A 50 3.27 -3.97 3.22
N PHE A 51 1.98 -4.22 3.06
CA PHE A 51 1.25 -5.24 3.79
C PHE A 51 0.94 -6.40 2.86
N ILE A 52 1.27 -7.63 3.27
CA ILE A 52 1.07 -8.83 2.46
C ILE A 52 0.31 -9.84 3.28
N GLU A 53 -0.90 -10.20 2.84
CA GLU A 53 -1.68 -11.25 3.47
C GLU A 53 -1.39 -12.62 2.87
N VAL A 54 -1.32 -13.65 3.71
CA VAL A 54 -1.19 -15.03 3.28
C VAL A 54 -2.05 -15.95 4.13
N ALA A 55 -2.46 -17.08 3.57
CA ALA A 55 -3.24 -18.08 4.30
C ALA A 55 -2.52 -18.60 5.56
N GLN A 56 -1.22 -18.90 5.47
CA GLN A 56 -0.46 -19.60 6.51
C GLN A 56 0.91 -18.98 6.75
N THR A 57 1.45 -19.17 7.95
CA THR A 57 2.79 -18.69 8.33
C THR A 57 3.89 -19.28 7.44
N SER A 58 3.69 -20.50 6.93
CA SER A 58 4.61 -21.19 6.01
C SER A 58 4.76 -20.52 4.65
N HIS A 59 3.83 -19.64 4.27
CA HIS A 59 3.87 -18.90 3.00
C HIS A 59 4.63 -17.57 3.10
N ILE A 60 5.15 -17.23 4.28
CA ILE A 60 5.98 -16.04 4.47
C ILE A 60 7.30 -16.24 3.71
N GLY A 61 7.65 -15.25 2.90
CA GLY A 61 8.87 -15.25 2.10
C GLY A 61 9.68 -13.96 2.24
N VAL A 62 10.62 -13.80 1.31
CA VAL A 62 11.40 -12.59 1.14
C VAL A 62 10.83 -11.81 -0.04
N ILE A 63 10.68 -10.49 0.11
CA ILE A 63 10.32 -9.56 -0.96
C ILE A 63 11.46 -8.55 -1.06
N ASP A 64 11.98 -8.35 -2.26
CA ASP A 64 12.97 -7.32 -2.52
C ASP A 64 12.26 -5.96 -2.64
N ALA A 65 12.33 -5.17 -1.57
CA ALA A 65 11.71 -3.85 -1.50
C ALA A 65 12.80 -2.77 -1.37
N PRO A 66 12.56 -1.54 -1.88
CA PRO A 66 13.45 -0.41 -1.65
C PRO A 66 13.78 -0.24 -0.16
N GLY A 67 15.05 0.07 0.15
CA GLY A 67 15.57 -0.02 1.53
C GLY A 67 14.95 0.92 2.58
N ARG A 68 14.01 1.80 2.20
CA ARG A 68 13.21 2.64 3.12
C ARG A 68 11.75 2.20 3.21
N MET A 69 11.40 1.06 2.64
CA MET A 69 10.09 0.44 2.76
C MET A 69 10.13 -0.67 3.80
N THR A 70 9.01 -0.88 4.49
CA THR A 70 8.86 -1.96 5.47
C THR A 70 7.82 -2.95 4.98
N VAL A 71 8.24 -4.20 4.79
CA VAL A 71 7.36 -5.33 4.45
C VAL A 71 6.81 -5.96 5.72
N THR A 72 5.49 -6.10 5.81
CA THR A 72 4.78 -6.72 6.94
C THR A 72 3.91 -7.86 6.42
N TRP A 73 4.22 -9.07 6.86
CA TRP A 73 3.45 -10.27 6.53
C TRP A 73 2.31 -10.51 7.52
N LEU A 74 1.13 -10.86 6.99
CA LEU A 74 -0.11 -11.03 7.72
C LEU A 74 -0.65 -12.45 7.45
N ALA A 75 -0.15 -13.41 8.23
CA ALA A 75 -0.62 -14.80 8.13
C ALA A 75 -1.99 -14.97 8.82
N ARG A 76 -2.99 -15.46 8.08
CA ARG A 76 -4.38 -15.63 8.58
C ARG A 76 -4.49 -16.75 9.62
N ASP A 77 -3.70 -17.81 9.52
CA ASP A 77 -3.64 -18.93 10.48
C ASP A 77 -3.27 -18.51 11.92
N ARG A 78 -2.62 -17.35 12.10
CA ARG A 78 -2.28 -16.77 13.40
C ARG A 78 -3.29 -15.75 13.91
N ARG A 79 -4.41 -15.54 13.19
CA ARG A 79 -5.32 -14.40 13.43
C ARG A 79 -6.76 -14.86 13.55
N SER A 80 -7.51 -14.18 14.41
CA SER A 80 -8.95 -14.33 14.53
C SER A 80 -9.68 -13.33 13.62
N GLY A 81 -10.92 -13.70 13.28
CA GLY A 81 -11.83 -12.87 12.50
C GLY A 81 -12.39 -11.70 13.29
N ALA A 82 -13.67 -11.37 13.09
CA ALA A 82 -14.33 -10.28 13.80
C ALA A 82 -14.29 -10.51 15.33
N PRO A 83 -13.87 -9.53 16.15
CA PRO A 83 -13.91 -9.64 17.60
C PRO A 83 -15.28 -10.10 18.10
N GLY A 84 -15.30 -10.99 19.10
CA GLY A 84 -16.55 -11.53 19.66
C GLY A 84 -17.26 -12.59 18.83
N THR A 85 -16.82 -12.89 17.60
CA THR A 85 -17.50 -13.90 16.74
C THR A 85 -16.94 -15.32 16.84
N GLY A 86 -15.73 -15.49 17.39
CA GLY A 86 -15.04 -16.79 17.41
C GLY A 86 -14.62 -17.34 16.05
N ARG A 87 -14.85 -16.58 14.95
CA ARG A 87 -14.52 -17.00 13.59
C ARG A 87 -13.02 -16.90 13.32
N SER A 88 -12.52 -17.71 12.38
CA SER A 88 -11.18 -17.54 11.81
C SER A 88 -11.09 -16.25 10.98
N CYS A 89 -9.86 -15.78 10.76
CA CYS A 89 -9.61 -14.63 9.89
C CYS A 89 -9.92 -14.98 8.43
N ALA A 90 -10.86 -14.25 7.83
CA ALA A 90 -11.23 -14.43 6.43
C ALA A 90 -10.20 -13.80 5.48
N PRO A 91 -10.12 -14.24 4.21
CA PRO A 91 -9.31 -13.57 3.19
C PRO A 91 -9.65 -12.08 3.07
N GLY A 92 -8.62 -11.24 2.96
CA GLY A 92 -8.70 -9.78 2.91
C GLY A 92 -8.83 -9.10 4.28
N GLN A 93 -9.23 -9.83 5.33
CA GLN A 93 -9.58 -9.21 6.61
C GLN A 93 -8.37 -8.73 7.40
N ALA A 94 -7.25 -9.48 7.41
CA ALA A 94 -6.05 -9.02 8.08
C ALA A 94 -5.41 -7.87 7.31
N LEU A 95 -5.42 -7.96 5.97
CA LEU A 95 -4.92 -6.92 5.07
C LEU A 95 -5.65 -5.59 5.28
N ALA A 96 -6.98 -5.61 5.24
CA ALA A 96 -7.82 -4.42 5.41
C ALA A 96 -7.58 -3.77 6.79
N ARG A 97 -7.62 -4.56 7.87
CA ARG A 97 -7.37 -4.05 9.23
C ARG A 97 -6.02 -3.39 9.39
N ALA A 98 -4.94 -4.03 8.93
CA ALA A 98 -3.59 -3.48 9.06
C ALA A 98 -3.43 -2.19 8.25
N THR A 99 -4.01 -2.16 7.05
CA THR A 99 -3.95 -1.01 6.15
C THR A 99 -4.75 0.17 6.71
N CYS A 100 -6.00 -0.04 7.13
CA CYS A 100 -6.83 1.01 7.71
C CYS A 100 -6.25 1.55 9.01
N ALA A 101 -5.79 0.67 9.92
CA ALA A 101 -5.16 1.12 11.17
C ALA A 101 -3.90 1.96 10.91
N TRP A 102 -3.07 1.57 9.94
CA TRP A 102 -1.93 2.38 9.56
C TRP A 102 -2.35 3.72 8.94
N ALA A 103 -3.36 3.71 8.07
CA ALA A 103 -3.87 4.91 7.40
C ALA A 103 -4.49 5.90 8.40
N ASP A 104 -5.25 5.42 9.38
CA ASP A 104 -5.86 6.21 10.45
C ASP A 104 -4.82 6.98 11.28
N GLU A 105 -3.63 6.42 11.46
CA GLU A 105 -2.55 7.07 12.21
C GLU A 105 -1.68 7.98 11.34
N MET A 106 -1.48 7.63 10.07
CA MET A 106 -0.41 8.21 9.25
C MET A 106 -0.88 9.13 8.12
N LEU A 107 -2.14 9.02 7.69
CA LEU A 107 -2.72 9.90 6.66
C LEU A 107 -3.41 11.14 7.25
N CYS A 108 -3.22 11.42 8.54
CA CYS A 108 -3.84 12.57 9.22
C CYS A 108 -3.41 13.94 8.67
N ASP A 109 -2.23 14.03 8.02
CA ASP A 109 -1.70 15.28 7.46
C ASP A 109 -1.90 15.33 5.94
N ILE A 110 -2.75 16.27 5.50
CA ILE A 110 -3.17 16.49 4.10
C ILE A 110 -1.99 16.87 3.19
N GLU A 111 -0.86 17.32 3.76
CA GLU A 111 0.31 17.77 3.01
C GLU A 111 1.19 16.64 2.44
N ASP A 112 1.07 15.40 2.93
CA ASP A 112 1.90 14.28 2.47
C ASP A 112 1.16 13.44 1.39
N GLU A 113 1.68 13.54 0.16
CA GLU A 113 1.22 12.82 -1.03
C GLU A 113 1.67 11.34 -0.98
N THR A 114 1.05 10.56 -0.09
CA THR A 114 1.18 9.09 -0.11
C THR A 114 0.46 8.52 -1.33
N HIS A 115 1.17 7.73 -2.13
CA HIS A 115 0.65 6.93 -3.23
C HIS A 115 0.13 5.58 -2.70
N ILE A 116 -1.10 5.22 -3.04
CA ILE A 116 -1.75 4.01 -2.51
C ILE A 116 -1.94 3.00 -3.64
N THR A 117 -1.41 1.79 -3.50
CA THR A 117 -1.48 0.73 -4.51
C THR A 117 -1.99 -0.57 -3.89
N LEU A 118 -3.20 -0.99 -4.29
CA LEU A 118 -3.92 -2.11 -3.67
C LEU A 118 -3.97 -3.30 -4.63
N LEU A 119 -3.08 -4.27 -4.45
CA LEU A 119 -2.95 -5.44 -5.33
C LEU A 119 -3.66 -6.70 -4.78
N GLY A 120 -4.23 -6.62 -3.58
CA GLY A 120 -4.92 -7.74 -2.95
C GLY A 120 -6.26 -8.12 -3.60
N GLY A 121 -6.86 -9.22 -3.14
CA GLY A 121 -8.17 -9.67 -3.58
C GLY A 121 -9.30 -8.65 -3.34
N TYR A 122 -10.42 -8.86 -4.06
CA TYR A 122 -11.55 -7.92 -4.11
C TYR A 122 -12.06 -7.49 -2.73
N LEU A 123 -12.37 -8.44 -1.84
CA LEU A 123 -13.01 -8.14 -0.55
C LEU A 123 -12.15 -7.22 0.33
N GLY A 124 -10.87 -7.56 0.50
CA GLY A 124 -9.96 -6.72 1.29
C GLY A 124 -9.74 -5.35 0.63
N THR A 125 -9.60 -5.31 -0.69
CA THR A 125 -9.44 -4.05 -1.43
C THR A 125 -10.68 -3.17 -1.33
N ALA A 126 -11.88 -3.73 -1.41
CA ALA A 126 -13.14 -2.99 -1.26
C ALA A 126 -13.27 -2.36 0.13
N ASP A 127 -13.01 -3.14 1.19
CA ASP A 127 -13.03 -2.64 2.57
C ASP A 127 -12.01 -1.49 2.78
N ILE A 128 -10.81 -1.61 2.17
CA ILE A 128 -9.79 -0.56 2.24
C ILE A 128 -10.25 0.69 1.49
N VAL A 129 -10.74 0.55 0.25
CA VAL A 129 -11.20 1.69 -0.56
C VAL A 129 -12.32 2.43 0.16
N GLU A 130 -13.35 1.71 0.65
CA GLU A 130 -14.46 2.29 1.39
C GLU A 130 -13.98 3.10 2.60
N HIS A 131 -13.04 2.55 3.37
CA HIS A 131 -12.47 3.24 4.53
C HIS A 131 -11.68 4.49 4.13
N LEU A 132 -10.79 4.37 3.14
CA LEU A 132 -9.93 5.48 2.70
C LEU A 132 -10.76 6.64 2.13
N THR A 133 -11.73 6.36 1.25
CA THR A 133 -12.54 7.41 0.61
C THR A 133 -13.66 7.91 1.51
N GLY A 134 -14.25 7.03 2.32
CA GLY A 134 -15.43 7.34 3.14
C GLY A 134 -15.11 7.89 4.52
N THR A 135 -14.07 7.37 5.19
CA THR A 135 -13.69 7.77 6.56
C THR A 135 -12.56 8.80 6.56
N LEU A 136 -11.53 8.57 5.73
CA LEU A 136 -10.35 9.44 5.67
C LEU A 136 -10.41 10.48 4.54
N GLU A 137 -11.49 10.47 3.75
CA GLU A 137 -11.71 11.40 2.62
C GLU A 137 -10.53 11.48 1.64
N VAL A 138 -9.79 10.38 1.48
CA VAL A 138 -8.69 10.28 0.53
C VAL A 138 -9.25 10.39 -0.88
N ASP A 139 -8.66 11.27 -1.69
CA ASP A 139 -8.99 11.40 -3.10
C ASP A 139 -8.80 10.05 -3.83
N ALA A 140 -9.86 9.57 -4.48
CA ALA A 140 -9.88 8.30 -5.20
C ALA A 140 -8.79 8.24 -6.29
N HIS A 141 -8.39 9.37 -6.90
CA HIS A 141 -7.32 9.42 -7.89
C HIS A 141 -5.92 9.09 -7.31
N ARG A 142 -5.77 9.10 -5.98
CA ARG A 142 -4.54 8.69 -5.28
C ARG A 142 -4.46 7.20 -5.00
N ILE A 143 -5.55 6.48 -5.25
CA ILE A 143 -5.68 5.04 -5.00
C ILE A 143 -5.61 4.32 -6.34
N HIS A 144 -4.71 3.38 -6.45
CA HIS A 144 -4.66 2.44 -7.57
C HIS A 144 -5.18 1.08 -7.09
N ALA A 145 -6.21 0.56 -7.75
CA ALA A 145 -6.72 -0.79 -7.55
C ALA A 145 -7.07 -1.39 -8.93
N PRO A 146 -7.07 -2.73 -9.09
CA PRO A 146 -7.40 -3.36 -10.35
C PRO A 146 -8.76 -2.91 -10.91
N GLU A 147 -8.78 -2.41 -12.15
CA GLU A 147 -9.99 -1.90 -12.81
C GLU A 147 -11.14 -2.91 -12.82
N ARG A 148 -10.81 -4.20 -12.94
CA ARG A 148 -11.77 -5.33 -12.89
C ARG A 148 -12.63 -5.36 -11.62
N PHE A 149 -12.21 -4.69 -10.55
CA PHE A 149 -12.98 -4.60 -9.31
C PHE A 149 -14.04 -3.51 -9.34
N GLY A 150 -13.93 -2.50 -10.22
CA GLY A 150 -14.92 -1.43 -10.35
C GLY A 150 -15.12 -0.60 -9.07
N LEU A 151 -14.11 -0.52 -8.21
CA LEU A 151 -14.19 0.15 -6.89
C LEU A 151 -13.92 1.65 -6.94
N LEU A 152 -13.22 2.12 -7.99
CA LEU A 152 -12.80 3.51 -8.13
C LEU A 152 -13.43 4.10 -9.41
N PRO A 153 -13.62 5.43 -9.47
CA PRO A 153 -14.06 6.08 -10.68
C PRO A 153 -13.10 5.72 -11.82
N SER A 154 -13.65 5.26 -12.96
CA SER A 154 -12.84 5.13 -14.16
C SER A 154 -12.48 6.54 -14.61
N ASP A 155 -11.20 6.90 -14.52
CA ASP A 155 -10.72 8.13 -15.16
C ASP A 155 -11.16 8.11 -16.63
N ARG A 156 -11.91 9.14 -17.02
CA ARG A 156 -12.34 9.39 -18.39
C ARG A 156 -11.71 10.69 -18.89
#